data_AF-A0A950PGE5-F1
#
_entry.id   AF-A0A950PGE5-F1
#
_cell.length_a   1.000
_cell.length_b   1.000
_cell.length_c   1.000
_cell.angle_alpha   90.00
_cell.angle_beta   90.00
_cell.angle_gamma   90.00
#
_symmetry.space_group_name_H-M   'P 1'
#
loop_
_entity.id
_entity.type
_entity.pdbx_description
1 polymer ?
#
loop_
_entity_poly.entity_id
_entity_poly.type
_entity_poly.pdbx_seq_one_letter_code
_entity_poly.pdbx_strand_id
1 'polypeptide(L)'
;RDPAALTGAVYLTLTIEDNKARAEDRMNTFMETYYGRPAAEMRARQATYAGPAEGAAEWLRSWVDAGVSHLVLRFAGDHRQHLETIGKLRAEIGFS
;
A
#
# COMPACT_ATOMS: atom_id res chain seq x y z
N ARG A 1 -27.96 9.76 8.57
CA ARG A 1 -27.04 10.14 7.47
C ARG A 1 -26.93 8.93 6.56
N ASP A 2 -27.01 9.12 5.25
CA ASP A 2 -26.81 8.04 4.28
C ASP A 2 -25.33 7.64 4.27
N PRO A 3 -24.96 6.40 4.68
CA PRO A 3 -23.58 5.93 4.63
C PRO A 3 -23.01 5.92 3.21
N ALA A 4 -23.85 5.75 2.18
CA ALA A 4 -23.43 5.76 0.78
C ALA A 4 -23.04 7.16 0.28
N ALA A 5 -23.38 8.22 1.03
CA ALA A 5 -22.96 9.58 0.73
C ALA A 5 -21.53 9.90 1.21
N LEU A 6 -20.87 8.97 1.92
CA LEU A 6 -19.48 9.10 2.34
C LEU A 6 -18.55 8.39 1.36
N THR A 7 -17.65 9.15 0.73
CA THR A 7 -16.60 8.59 -0.12
C THR A 7 -15.61 7.79 0.72
N GLY A 8 -15.58 6.47 0.54
CA GLY A 8 -14.55 5.61 1.13
C GLY A 8 -13.18 5.87 0.52
N ALA A 9 -12.24 6.40 1.32
CA ALA A 9 -10.86 6.62 0.93
C ALA A 9 -9.90 6.03 1.96
N VAL A 10 -8.77 5.49 1.52
CA VAL A 10 -7.74 4.93 2.41
C VAL A 10 -6.35 5.38 1.99
N TYR A 11 -5.51 5.65 2.99
CA TYR A 11 -4.10 5.99 2.83
C TYR A 11 -3.23 4.78 3.16
N LEU A 12 -2.49 4.27 2.18
CA LEU A 12 -1.72 3.03 2.28
C LEU A 12 -0.25 3.30 2.02
N THR A 13 0.63 2.60 2.73
CA THR A 13 2.08 2.63 2.44
C THR A 13 2.55 1.28 1.93
N LEU A 14 3.18 1.25 0.75
CA LEU A 14 3.60 0.00 0.11
C LEU A 14 5.06 0.05 -0.31
N THR A 15 5.69 -1.11 -0.32
CA THR A 15 6.89 -1.35 -1.10
C THR A 15 6.76 -2.68 -1.83
N ILE A 16 7.05 -2.65 -3.13
CA ILE A 16 6.89 -3.79 -4.03
C ILE A 16 8.27 -4.27 -4.45
N GLU A 17 8.67 -5.44 -3.95
CA GLU A 17 9.88 -6.15 -4.37
C GLU A 17 9.61 -7.65 -4.45
N ASP A 18 10.28 -8.35 -5.38
CA ASP A 18 10.13 -9.81 -5.55
C ASP A 18 10.57 -10.58 -4.30
N ASN A 19 11.58 -10.08 -3.59
CA ASN A 19 12.03 -10.68 -2.34
C ASN A 19 11.30 -10.02 -1.15
N LYS A 20 10.42 -10.79 -0.51
CA LYS A 20 9.65 -10.33 0.65
C LYS A 20 10.52 -9.81 1.80
N ALA A 21 11.62 -10.49 2.15
CA ALA A 21 12.48 -10.07 3.25
C ALA A 21 13.10 -8.69 2.97
N ARG A 22 13.56 -8.46 1.73
CA ARG A 22 14.09 -7.15 1.32
C ARG A 22 13.01 -6.05 1.33
N ALA A 23 11.79 -6.37 0.91
CA ALA A 23 10.67 -5.45 1.02
C ALA A 23 10.38 -5.08 2.48
N GLU A 24 10.37 -6.06 3.39
CA GLU A 24 10.17 -5.82 4.83
C GLU A 24 11.26 -4.92 5.41
N ASP A 25 12.53 -5.17 5.10
CA ASP A 25 13.65 -4.33 5.53
C ASP A 25 13.56 -2.91 4.99
N ARG A 26 13.18 -2.74 3.72
CA ARG A 26 12.97 -1.43 3.11
C ARG A 26 11.82 -0.67 3.77
N MET A 27 10.70 -1.35 4.03
CA MET A 27 9.56 -0.74 4.73
C MET A 27 9.96 -0.28 6.12
N ASN A 28 10.70 -1.10 6.87
CA ASN A 28 11.15 -0.75 8.21
C ASN A 28 12.10 0.46 8.18
N THR A 29 13.11 0.41 7.31
CA THR A 29 14.05 1.52 7.12
C THR A 29 13.33 2.82 6.76
N PHE A 30 12.34 2.75 5.86
CA PHE A 30 11.55 3.91 5.47
C PHE A 30 10.77 4.49 6.66
N MET A 31 10.08 3.64 7.43
CA MET A 31 9.29 4.07 8.58
C MET A 31 10.15 4.74 9.65
N GLU A 32 11.28 4.14 9.98
CA GLU A 32 12.21 4.65 10.98
C GLU A 32 12.83 5.98 10.56
N THR A 33 13.24 6.08 9.30
CA THR A 33 13.81 7.31 8.74
C THR A 33 12.78 8.44 8.69
N TYR A 34 11.55 8.14 8.24
CA TYR A 34 10.52 9.16 8.03
C TYR A 34 9.91 9.66 9.34
N TYR A 35 9.69 8.77 10.30
CA TYR A 35 9.00 9.10 11.56
C TYR A 35 9.94 9.29 12.75
N GLY A 36 11.20 8.86 12.67
CA GLY A 36 12.13 8.88 13.80
C GLY A 36 11.68 7.98 14.96
N ARG A 37 10.92 6.91 14.66
CA ARG A 37 10.31 5.97 15.61
C ARG A 37 10.50 4.53 15.13
N PRO A 38 10.52 3.52 16.01
CA PRO A 38 10.66 2.12 15.61
C PRO A 38 9.61 1.71 14.59
N ALA A 39 10.01 0.97 13.55
CA ALA A 39 9.11 0.57 12.47
C ALA A 39 7.91 -0.22 12.99
N ALA A 40 8.12 -1.13 13.96
CA ALA A 40 7.08 -1.93 14.57
C ALA A 40 5.95 -1.07 15.18
N GLU A 41 6.30 0.04 15.84
CA GLU A 41 5.31 0.95 16.42
C GLU A 41 4.47 1.66 15.36
N MET A 42 5.10 2.05 14.25
CA MET A 42 4.40 2.73 13.16
C MET A 42 3.49 1.77 12.40
N ARG A 43 3.99 0.57 12.11
CA ARG A 43 3.28 -0.48 11.36
C ARG A 43 2.12 -1.10 12.14
N ALA A 44 2.14 -1.04 13.48
CA ALA A 44 1.00 -1.44 14.31
C ALA A 44 -0.25 -0.54 14.14
N ARG A 45 -0.09 0.67 13.56
CA ARG A 45 -1.16 1.67 13.43
C ARG A 45 -1.43 2.10 11.99
N GLN A 46 -0.59 1.69 11.05
CA GLN A 46 -0.67 2.06 9.64
C GLN A 46 -0.89 0.82 8.78
N ALA A 47 -1.79 0.91 7.80
CA ALA A 47 -1.95 -0.11 6.78
C ALA A 47 -0.72 -0.12 5.86
N THR A 48 0.05 -1.20 5.92
CA THR A 48 1.31 -1.34 5.19
C THR A 48 1.37 -2.66 4.44
N TYR A 49 1.99 -2.63 3.26
CA TYR A 49 2.29 -3.82 2.48
C TYR A 49 3.76 -3.83 2.06
N ALA A 50 4.43 -4.97 2.22
CA ALA A 50 5.80 -5.19 1.83
C ALA A 50 5.92 -6.58 1.20
N GLY A 51 6.16 -6.64 -0.11
CA GLY A 51 6.26 -7.91 -0.81
C GLY A 51 6.09 -7.83 -2.32
N PRO A 52 5.85 -8.98 -2.99
CA PRO A 52 5.75 -9.06 -4.44
C PRO A 52 4.52 -8.34 -5.04
N ALA A 53 4.56 -8.12 -6.35
CA ALA A 53 3.49 -7.42 -7.08
C ALA A 53 2.12 -8.12 -6.99
N GLU A 54 2.08 -9.45 -7.08
CA GLU A 54 0.85 -10.26 -6.99
C GLU A 54 0.13 -10.04 -5.65
N GLY A 55 0.87 -10.16 -4.53
CA GLY A 55 0.28 -9.91 -3.22
C GLY A 55 -0.12 -8.45 -3.00
N ALA A 56 0.55 -7.49 -3.66
CA ALA A 56 0.11 -6.10 -3.63
C ALA A 56 -1.24 -5.93 -4.34
N ALA A 57 -1.44 -6.58 -5.49
CA ALA A 57 -2.71 -6.55 -6.22
C ALA A 57 -3.85 -7.15 -5.40
N GLU A 58 -3.65 -8.32 -4.81
CA GLU A 58 -4.62 -8.97 -3.92
C GLU A 58 -4.96 -8.09 -2.70
N TRP A 59 -3.93 -7.54 -2.04
CA TRP A 59 -4.12 -6.71 -0.87
C TRP A 59 -4.88 -5.42 -1.19
N LEU A 60 -4.53 -4.73 -2.28
CA LEU A 60 -5.22 -3.52 -2.72
C LEU A 60 -6.67 -3.79 -3.13
N ARG A 61 -6.93 -4.90 -3.83
CA ARG A 61 -8.28 -5.34 -4.20
C ARG A 61 -9.16 -5.57 -2.97
N SER A 62 -8.62 -6.11 -1.89
CA SER A 62 -9.40 -6.30 -0.65
C SER A 62 -9.95 -4.99 -0.05
N TRP A 63 -9.27 -3.86 -0.26
CA TRP A 63 -9.80 -2.55 0.13
C TRP A 63 -10.93 -2.09 -0.79
N VAL A 64 -10.79 -2.32 -2.10
CA VAL A 64 -11.82 -2.01 -3.09
C VAL A 64 -13.07 -2.84 -2.85
N ASP A 65 -12.91 -4.15 -2.60
CA ASP A 65 -14.00 -5.07 -2.26
C ASP A 65 -14.71 -4.68 -0.95
N ALA A 66 -13.99 -4.04 -0.02
CA ALA A 66 -14.55 -3.46 1.21
C ALA A 66 -15.28 -2.12 0.99
N GLY A 67 -15.38 -1.64 -0.25
CA GLY A 67 -16.10 -0.43 -0.63
C GLY A 67 -15.25 0.84 -0.71
N VAL A 68 -13.91 0.72 -0.68
CA VAL A 68 -13.03 1.88 -0.90
C VAL A 68 -13.03 2.25 -2.38
N SER A 69 -13.40 3.50 -2.67
CA SER A 69 -13.39 4.04 -4.04
C SER A 69 -12.14 4.85 -4.36
N HIS A 70 -11.38 5.27 -3.33
CA HIS A 70 -10.15 6.07 -3.51
C HIS A 70 -8.98 5.47 -2.72
N LEU A 71 -7.95 5.04 -3.44
CA LEU A 71 -6.68 4.60 -2.86
C LEU A 71 -5.64 5.70 -2.96
N VAL A 72 -5.11 6.15 -1.82
CA VAL A 72 -3.97 7.08 -1.77
C VAL A 72 -2.73 6.28 -1.40
N LEU A 73 -1.79 6.14 -2.35
CA LEU A 73 -0.63 5.27 -2.20
C LEU A 73 0.63 6.09 -1.91
N ARG A 74 1.32 5.74 -0.82
CA ARG A 74 2.69 6.17 -0.53
C ARG A 74 3.64 5.00 -0.77
N PHE A 75 4.72 5.25 -1.49
CA PHE A 75 5.72 4.22 -1.75
C PHE A 75 6.96 4.39 -0.88
N ALA A 76 7.36 3.31 -0.20
CA ALA A 76 8.65 3.19 0.47
C ALA A 76 9.66 2.62 -0.53
N GLY A 77 10.41 3.49 -1.22
CA GLY A 77 11.35 3.10 -2.28
C GLY A 77 11.29 4.01 -3.50
N ASP A 78 11.65 3.48 -4.66
CA ASP A 78 11.62 4.22 -5.93
C ASP A 78 10.16 4.47 -6.36
N HIS A 79 9.74 5.72 -6.22
CA HIS A 79 8.36 6.12 -6.50
C HIS A 79 7.93 5.80 -7.94
N ARG A 80 8.81 5.99 -8.92
CA ARG A 80 8.47 5.79 -10.34
C ARG A 80 8.32 4.30 -10.65
N GLN A 81 9.25 3.48 -10.17
CA GLN A 81 9.17 2.03 -10.34
C GLN A 81 7.87 1.47 -9.75
N HIS A 82 7.52 1.89 -8.52
CA HIS A 82 6.31 1.41 -7.87
C HIS A 82 5.03 1.91 -8.57
N LEU A 83 5.00 3.16 -9.05
CA LEU A 83 3.88 3.67 -9.85
C LEU A 83 3.67 2.86 -11.13
N GLU A 84 4.74 2.55 -11.86
CA GLU A 84 4.66 1.74 -13.08
C GLU A 84 4.13 0.34 -12.80
N THR A 85 4.60 -0.30 -11.73
CA THR A 85 4.09 -1.60 -11.30
C THR A 85 2.61 -1.55 -10.94
N ILE A 86 2.18 -0.58 -10.13
CA ILE A 86 0.75 -0.42 -9.79
C ILE A 86 -0.09 -0.11 -11.03
N GLY A 87 0.42 0.71 -11.96
CA GLY A 87 -0.26 1.01 -13.22
C GLY A 87 -0.58 -0.24 -14.03
N LYS A 88 0.36 -1.21 -14.06
CA LYS A 88 0.15 -2.51 -14.73
C LYS A 88 -0.89 -3.38 -14.03
N LEU A 89 -1.01 -3.28 -12.71
CA LEU A 89 -1.94 -4.05 -11.88
C LEU A 89 -3.35 -3.43 -11.78
N ARG A 90 -3.60 -2.27 -12.41
CA ARG A 90 -4.83 -1.49 -12.21
C ARG A 90 -6.11 -2.30 -12.44
N ALA A 91 -6.14 -3.12 -13.49
CA ALA A 91 -7.28 -3.98 -13.80
C ALA A 91 -7.50 -5.07 -12.72
N GLU A 92 -6.44 -5.64 -12.17
CA GLU A 92 -6.49 -6.67 -11.12
C GLU A 92 -6.94 -6.11 -9.76
N ILE A 93 -6.66 -4.83 -9.51
CA ILE A 93 -7.07 -4.12 -8.29
C ILE A 93 -8.57 -3.79 -8.31
N GLY A 94 -9.23 -3.82 -9.48
CA GLY A 94 -10.66 -3.55 -9.64
C GLY A 94 -10.99 -2.13 -10.11
N PHE A 95 -10.02 -1.36 -10.60
CA PHE A 95 -10.28 -0.07 -11.24
C PHE A 95 -10.29 -0.23 -12.77
N SER A 96 -11.47 -0.04 -13.37
CA SER A 96 -11.69 -0.03 -14.83
C SER A 96 -11.17 1.25 -15.48
#